data_AF-A0A0Q8DN83-F1
#
_entry.id   AF-A0A0Q8DN83-F1
#
_cell.length_a   1.000
_cell.length_b   1.000
_cell.length_c   1.000
_cell.angle_alpha   90.00
_cell.angle_beta   90.00
_cell.angle_gamma   90.00
#
_symmetry.space_group_name_H-M   'P 1'
#
loop_
_entity.id
_entity.type
_entity.pdbx_description
1 polymer ?
#
loop_
_entity_poly.entity_id
_entity_poly.type
_entity_poly.pdbx_seq_one_letter_code
_entity_poly.pdbx_strand_id
1 'polypeptide(L)' 'MAERLDVSRQTVNAIETGKYDPSLPLAFKIAALFGRPIESIFDPGE' A
#
# COMPACT_ATOMS: atom_id res chain seq x y z
N MET A 1 8.71 10.43 -5.69
CA MET A 1 7.42 9.88 -5.21
C MET A 1 7.45 9.45 -3.74
N ALA A 2 8.52 8.82 -3.22
CA ALA A 2 8.58 8.34 -1.83
C ALA A 2 8.49 9.43 -0.73
N GLU A 3 8.92 10.66 -1.02
CA GLU A 3 8.96 11.75 -0.01
C GLU A 3 7.58 12.35 0.34
N ARG A 4 6.52 12.03 -0.42
CA ARG A 4 5.16 12.52 -0.15
C ARG A 4 4.32 11.57 0.70
N LEU A 5 4.84 10.38 1.00
CA LEU A 5 4.09 9.30 1.64
C LEU A 5 4.62 8.88 3.02
N ASP A 6 5.77 9.37 3.45
CA ASP A 6 6.42 8.89 4.68
C ASP A 6 6.58 7.36 4.69
N VAL A 7 6.67 6.75 3.51
CA VAL A 7 6.92 5.32 3.33
C VAL A 7 8.28 5.13 2.67
N SER A 8 9.07 4.23 3.23
CA SER A 8 10.39 3.87 2.71
C SER A 8 10.30 3.41 1.26
N ARG A 9 11.37 3.62 0.48
CA ARG A 9 11.52 3.01 -0.86
C ARG A 9 11.33 1.48 -0.82
N GLN A 10 11.62 0.83 0.30
CA GLN A 10 11.30 -0.59 0.49
C GLN A 10 9.80 -0.87 0.47
N THR A 11 8.97 0.02 1.02
CA THR A 11 7.51 -0.14 1.04
C THR A 11 6.94 0.00 -0.37
N VAL A 12 7.46 0.95 -1.16
CA VAL A 12 7.09 1.10 -2.57
C VAL A 12 7.49 -0.15 -3.37
N ASN A 13 8.73 -0.62 -3.20
CA ASN A 13 9.23 -1.81 -3.89
C ASN A 13 8.48 -3.09 -3.47
N ALA A 14 8.05 -3.20 -2.21
CA ALA A 14 7.31 -4.34 -1.68
C ALA A 14 5.89 -4.45 -2.27
N ILE A 15 5.24 -3.30 -2.52
CA ILE A 15 3.95 -3.23 -3.22
C ILE A 15 4.13 -3.59 -4.70
N GLU A 16 5.18 -3.08 -5.36
CA GLU A 16 5.43 -3.34 -6.79
C GLU A 16 5.86 -4.78 -7.10
N THR A 17 6.39 -5.52 -6.11
CA THR A 17 6.79 -6.92 -6.29
C THR A 17 5.68 -7.93 -6.01
N GLY A 18 4.49 -7.49 -5.61
CA GLY A 18 3.33 -8.36 -5.31
C GLY A 18 3.60 -9.41 -4.22
N LYS A 19 4.64 -9.19 -3.40
CA LYS A 19 5.21 -10.22 -2.53
C LYS A 19 5.07 -9.93 -1.04
N TYR A 20 4.33 -8.88 -0.70
CA TYR A 20 4.19 -8.43 0.67
C TYR A 20 2.75 -8.09 0.95
N ASP A 21 2.18 -8.78 1.92
CA ASP A 21 0.89 -8.46 2.49
C ASP A 21 1.09 -7.25 3.43
N PRO A 22 0.69 -6.03 3.02
CA PRO A 22 0.90 -4.86 3.84
C PRO A 22 0.04 -4.96 5.09
N SER A 23 0.58 -4.55 6.25
CA SER A 23 -0.25 -4.47 7.45
C SER A 23 -1.47 -3.59 7.22
N LEU A 24 -2.58 -3.90 7.88
CA LEU A 24 -3.85 -3.17 7.71
C LEU A 24 -3.69 -1.63 7.82
N PRO A 25 -2.91 -1.05 8.75
CA PRO A 25 -2.66 0.39 8.79
C PRO A 25 -1.94 0.95 7.55
N LEU A 26 -1.02 0.18 6.96
CA LEU A 26 -0.30 0.58 5.75
C LEU A 26 -1.24 0.54 4.54
N ALA A 27 -2.07 -0.50 4.42
CA ALA A 27 -3.06 -0.61 3.37
C ALA A 27 -4.06 0.56 3.39
N PHE A 28 -4.51 1.01 4.57
CA PHE A 28 -5.35 2.21 4.72
C PHE A 28 -4.65 3.51 4.30
N LYS A 29 -3.36 3.68 4.65
CA LYS A 29 -2.58 4.85 4.19
C LYS A 29 -2.45 4.90 2.68
N ILE A 30 -2.24 3.75 2.05
CA ILE A 30 -2.16 3.60 0.59
C ILE A 30 -3.52 3.92 -0.04
N ALA A 31 -4.61 3.37 0.48
CA ALA A 31 -5.98 3.67 0.04
C ALA A 31 -6.29 5.17 0.09
N ALA A 32 -5.94 5.84 1.20
CA ALA A 32 -6.09 7.27 1.36
C ALA A 32 -5.28 8.08 0.34
N LEU A 33 -4.05 7.66 0.01
CA LEU A 33 -3.23 8.32 -1.00
C LEU A 33 -3.89 8.27 -2.39
N PHE A 34 -4.41 7.10 -2.76
CA PHE A 34 -5.04 6.91 -4.07
C PHE A 34 -6.48 7.44 -4.11
N GLY A 35 -7.03 7.88 -2.97
CA GLY A 35 -8.40 8.37 -2.85
C GLY A 35 -9.44 7.30 -3.19
N ARG A 36 -9.13 6.03 -2.91
CA ARG A 36 -9.96 4.88 -3.27
C ARG A 36 -10.20 3.97 -2.06
N PRO A 37 -11.29 3.20 -2.03
CA PRO A 37 -11.52 2.18 -1.01
C PRO A 37 -10.40 1.13 -0.98
N ILE A 38 -10.03 0.65 0.20
CA ILE A 38 -8.97 -0.36 0.40
C ILE A 38 -9.23 -1.64 -0.41
N GLU A 39 -10.48 -2.08 -0.47
CA GLU A 39 -10.95 -3.27 -1.23
C GLU A 39 -10.83 -3.12 -2.76
N SER A 40 -10.61 -1.90 -3.26
CA SER A 40 -10.36 -1.66 -4.68
C SER A 40 -8.88 -1.74 -5.06
N ILE A 41 -8.00 -1.85 -4.06
CA ILE A 41 -6.54 -1.88 -4.21
C ILE A 41 -5.97 -3.19 -3.68
N PHE A 42 -6.54 -3.75 -2.61
CA PHE A 42 -6.11 -4.97 -1.95
C PHE A 42 -7.24 -5.99 -1.91
N ASP A 43 -6.92 -7.26 -2.15
CA ASP A 43 -7.84 -8.38 -2.01
C ASP A 43 -7.65 -9.01 -0.61
N PRO A 44 -8.70 -9.15 0.22
CA PRO A 44 -8.60 -9.74 1.55
C PRO A 44 -8.39 -11.28 1.55
N GLY A 45 -8.15 -11.91 0.39
CA GLY A 45 -8.19 -13.37 0.22
C GLY A 45 -7.04 -14.06 -0.52
N GLU A 46 -5.78 -13.70 -0.27
CA GLU A 46 -4.62 -14.62 -0.43
C GLU A 46 -3.96 -14.95 0.91
#